data_AF-A0A7S0TKB4-F1
#
_entry.id   AF-A0A7S0TKB4-F1
#
_cell.length_a   1.000
_cell.length_b   1.000
_cell.length_c   1.000
_cell.angle_alpha   90.00
_cell.angle_beta   90.00
_cell.angle_gamma   90.00
#
_symmetry.space_group_name_H-M   'P 1'
#
loop_
_entity.id
_entity.type
_entity.pdbx_description
1 polymer ?
#
loop_
_entity_poly.entity_id
_entity_poly.type
_entity_poly.pdbx_seq_one_letter_code
_entity_poly.pdbx_strand_id
1 'polypeptide(L)'
;VLRPRRGVVVCTNGWTPKVLPEMEGVIIPARDHVIVTEPLPARLWKHSFCAPEQKGSEAGDDFWYGVQLADGRLCLGGGRRERDGGYAFGDDDDSTCDG
;
A
#
# COMPACT_ATOMS: atom_id res chain seq x y z
N VAL A 1 41.08 -17.93 2.13
CA VAL A 1 40.48 -17.57 0.82
C VAL A 1 38.97 -17.60 0.96
N LEU A 2 38.31 -16.45 1.00
CA LEU A 2 36.85 -16.38 0.95
C LEU A 2 36.42 -16.66 -0.51
N ARG A 3 35.63 -17.72 -0.74
CA ARG A 3 35.03 -17.98 -2.04
C ARG A 3 33.75 -17.14 -2.17
N PRO A 4 33.53 -16.43 -3.28
CA PRO A 4 32.25 -15.76 -3.51
C PRO A 4 31.14 -16.81 -3.58
N ARG A 5 30.13 -16.68 -2.72
CA ARG A 5 28.91 -17.49 -2.81
C ARG A 5 27.95 -16.80 -3.77
N ARG A 6 27.42 -17.57 -4.73
CA ARG A 6 26.29 -17.14 -5.54
C ARG A 6 25.03 -17.28 -4.69
N GLY A 7 24.22 -16.22 -4.65
CA GLY A 7 22.94 -16.20 -3.97
C GLY A 7 21.87 -15.68 -4.92
N VAL A 8 20.62 -16.02 -4.63
CA VAL A 8 19.44 -15.46 -5.30
C VAL A 8 18.75 -14.56 -4.28
N VAL A 9 18.35 -13.37 -4.73
CA VAL A 9 17.51 -12.46 -3.94
C VAL A 9 16.10 -12.54 -4.54
N VAL A 10 15.11 -12.85 -3.70
CA VAL A 10 13.70 -12.95 -4.12
C VAL A 10 13.01 -11.63 -3.77
N CYS A 11 12.58 -10.89 -4.79
CA CYS A 11 11.96 -9.57 -4.68
C CYS A 11 10.53 -9.55 -5.26
N THR A 12 9.72 -10.53 -4.89
CA THR A 12 8.37 -10.74 -5.48
C THR A 12 7.24 -10.13 -4.63
N ASN A 13 7.56 -9.28 -3.65
CA ASN A 13 6.59 -8.56 -2.81
C ASN A 13 5.53 -9.49 -2.20
N GLY A 14 4.24 -9.16 -2.31
CA GLY A 14 3.13 -9.97 -1.78
C GLY A 14 3.07 -11.41 -2.32
N TRP A 15 3.73 -11.69 -3.45
CA TRP A 15 3.82 -13.04 -4.03
C TRP A 15 4.94 -13.89 -3.41
N THR A 16 5.76 -13.32 -2.53
CA THR A 16 6.90 -14.04 -1.91
C THR A 16 6.50 -15.37 -1.27
N PRO A 17 5.39 -15.47 -0.49
CA PRO A 17 4.95 -16.76 0.05
C PRO A 17 4.67 -17.85 -1.01
N LYS A 18 4.28 -17.45 -2.23
CA LYS A 18 4.03 -18.39 -3.35
C LYS A 18 5.32 -18.90 -3.99
N VAL A 19 6.43 -18.18 -3.83
CA VAL A 19 7.76 -18.53 -4.36
C VAL A 19 8.61 -19.24 -3.30
N LEU A 20 8.50 -18.79 -2.04
CA LEU A 20 9.20 -19.29 -0.87
C LEU A 20 8.16 -19.63 0.22
N PRO A 21 7.67 -20.89 0.28
CA PRO A 21 6.65 -21.30 1.23
C PRO A 21 7.01 -21.04 2.70
N GLU A 22 8.30 -21.01 3.04
CA GLU A 22 8.77 -20.65 4.38
C GLU A 22 8.42 -19.21 4.80
N MET A 23 8.03 -18.35 3.85
CA MET A 23 7.58 -16.98 4.09
C MET A 23 6.06 -16.88 4.28
N GLU A 24 5.32 -17.98 4.21
CA GLU A 24 3.88 -18.02 4.49
C GLU A 24 3.59 -17.53 5.92
N GLY A 25 2.65 -16.59 6.06
CA GLY A 25 2.33 -15.92 7.32
C GLY A 25 3.39 -14.94 7.84
N VAL A 26 4.59 -14.89 7.23
CA VAL A 26 5.64 -13.92 7.53
C VAL A 26 5.49 -12.67 6.68
N ILE A 27 5.20 -12.84 5.39
CA ILE A 27 4.87 -11.77 4.46
C ILE A 27 3.39 -11.89 4.13
N ILE A 28 2.61 -10.89 4.54
CA ILE A 28 1.16 -10.86 4.34
C ILE A 28 0.85 -9.72 3.38
N PRO A 29 0.21 -9.97 2.22
CA PRO A 29 -0.24 -8.90 1.35
C PRO A 29 -1.30 -8.07 2.09
N ALA A 30 -1.27 -6.76 1.89
CA ALA A 30 -2.23 -5.84 2.46
C ALA A 30 -2.65 -4.89 1.34
N ARG A 31 -3.91 -5.00 0.93
CA ARG A 31 -4.50 -4.17 -0.12
C ARG A 31 -4.61 -2.72 0.37
N ASP A 32 -4.39 -1.78 -0.54
CA ASP A 32 -4.56 -0.35 -0.28
C ASP A 32 -5.14 0.33 -1.51
N HIS A 33 -6.13 1.20 -1.29
CA HIS A 33 -6.70 2.01 -2.36
C HIS A 33 -6.00 3.35 -2.41
N VAL A 34 -5.68 3.78 -3.63
CA VAL A 34 -5.01 5.06 -3.84
C VAL A 34 -5.73 5.82 -4.95
N ILE A 35 -6.03 7.08 -4.68
CA ILE A 35 -6.54 8.03 -5.66
C ILE A 35 -5.41 9.01 -5.99
N VAL A 36 -5.16 9.18 -7.28
CA VAL A 36 -4.15 10.13 -7.77
C VAL A 36 -4.79 11.13 -8.72
N THR A 37 -4.57 12.41 -8.48
CA THR A 37 -5.08 13.48 -9.35
C THR A 37 -4.20 13.66 -10.59
N GLU A 38 -4.69 14.43 -11.56
CA GLU A 38 -3.80 15.12 -12.51
C GLU A 38 -2.85 16.09 -11.77
N PRO A 39 -1.73 16.51 -12.37
CA PRO A 39 -0.83 17.50 -11.78
C PRO A 39 -1.58 18.80 -11.44
N LEU A 40 -1.44 19.27 -10.20
CA LEU A 40 -1.98 20.56 -9.83
C LEU A 40 -1.14 21.70 -10.45
N PRO A 41 -1.75 22.85 -10.79
CA PRO A 41 -1.05 23.98 -11.40
C PRO A 41 0.11 24.54 -10.56
N ALA A 42 0.10 24.29 -9.25
CA ALA A 42 1.14 24.71 -8.33
C ALA A 42 1.33 23.71 -7.18
N ARG A 43 2.48 23.81 -6.51
CA ARG A 43 2.74 23.13 -5.24
C ARG A 43 1.88 23.76 -4.15
N LEU A 44 0.82 23.07 -3.74
CA LEU A 44 -0.07 23.52 -2.66
C LEU A 44 0.36 22.96 -1.31
N TRP A 45 0.86 21.73 -1.29
CA TRP A 45 1.22 21.06 -0.04
C TRP A 45 2.72 21.19 0.25
N LYS A 46 3.02 21.77 1.41
CA LYS A 46 4.39 21.88 1.94
C LYS A 46 4.87 20.57 2.56
N HIS A 47 3.95 19.80 3.14
CA HIS A 47 4.24 18.57 3.86
C HIS A 47 3.25 17.47 3.44
N SER A 48 3.71 16.23 3.48
CA SER A 48 2.83 15.06 3.48
C SER A 48 2.18 14.89 4.85
N PHE A 49 1.08 14.15 4.91
CA PHE A 49 0.47 13.75 6.18
C PHE A 49 0.24 12.25 6.26
N CYS A 50 0.09 11.80 7.50
CA CYS A 50 -0.19 10.45 7.94
C CYS A 50 -1.09 10.63 9.16
N ALA A 51 -2.39 10.41 8.98
CA ALA A 51 -3.41 10.60 10.01
C ALA A 51 -3.77 9.23 10.59
N PRO A 52 -3.66 9.05 11.92
CA PRO A 52 -3.97 7.78 12.56
C PRO A 52 -5.44 7.41 12.37
N GLU A 53 -5.77 6.14 12.64
CA GLU A 53 -7.13 5.63 12.59
C GLU A 53 -8.09 6.53 13.38
N GLN A 54 -9.12 7.04 12.68
CA GLN A 54 -10.07 8.00 13.26
C GLN A 54 -11.37 7.31 13.69
N LYS A 55 -11.28 6.41 14.68
CA LYS A 55 -12.44 5.65 15.18
C LYS A 55 -13.61 6.55 15.57
N GLY A 56 -14.79 6.26 15.03
CA GLY A 56 -16.04 6.97 15.29
C GLY A 56 -16.12 8.36 14.63
N SER A 57 -15.21 8.68 13.70
CA SER A 57 -15.25 9.92 12.94
C SER A 57 -16.09 9.78 11.66
N GLU A 58 -16.56 10.90 11.13
CA GLU A 58 -17.20 10.96 9.80
C GLU A 58 -16.22 10.62 8.66
N ALA A 59 -14.91 10.66 8.92
CA ALA A 59 -13.87 10.27 7.98
C ALA A 59 -13.62 8.74 7.95
N GLY A 60 -14.37 7.97 8.75
CA GLY A 60 -14.28 6.52 8.85
C GLY A 60 -13.22 6.03 9.82
N ASP A 61 -13.35 4.76 10.20
CA ASP A 61 -12.43 4.03 11.07
C ASP A 61 -11.21 3.54 10.26
N ASP A 62 -10.49 4.47 9.62
CA ASP A 62 -9.34 4.13 8.78
C ASP A 62 -8.17 5.09 8.98
N PHE A 63 -6.99 4.60 8.58
CA PHE A 63 -5.78 5.36 8.42
C PHE A 63 -5.82 6.14 7.10
N TRP A 64 -5.38 7.39 7.11
CA TRP A 64 -5.34 8.22 5.91
C TRP A 64 -3.97 8.83 5.71
N TYR A 65 -3.51 8.90 4.46
CA TYR A 65 -2.28 9.59 4.12
C TYR A 65 -2.42 10.38 2.83
N GLY A 66 -1.55 11.37 2.69
CA GLY A 66 -1.53 12.18 1.49
C GLY A 66 -0.16 12.80 1.24
N VAL A 67 0.20 12.88 -0.03
CA VAL A 67 1.44 13.52 -0.50
C VAL A 67 1.22 14.19 -1.85
N GLN A 68 1.76 15.40 -2.02
CA GLN A 68 1.93 15.98 -3.35
C GLN A 68 3.27 15.50 -3.93
N LEU A 69 3.19 14.76 -5.03
CA LEU A 69 4.34 14.22 -5.75
C LEU A 69 5.18 15.35 -6.36
N ALA A 70 6.41 15.03 -6.75
CA ALA A 70 7.34 15.99 -7.35
C ALA A 70 6.81 16.57 -8.67
N ASP A 71 5.99 15.82 -9.39
CA ASP A 71 5.34 16.22 -10.65
C ASP A 71 4.02 16.97 -10.45
N GLY A 72 3.65 17.31 -9.22
CA GLY A 72 2.47 18.13 -8.90
C GLY A 72 1.19 17.36 -8.62
N ARG A 73 1.13 16.04 -8.85
CA ARG A 73 -0.05 15.21 -8.55
C ARG A 73 -0.27 15.06 -7.05
N LEU A 74 -1.53 15.03 -6.61
CA LEU A 74 -1.88 14.60 -5.25
C LEU A 74 -2.14 13.10 -5.26
N CYS A 75 -1.43 12.38 -4.40
CA CYS A 75 -1.64 10.98 -4.08
C CYS A 75 -2.29 10.92 -2.69
N LEU A 76 -3.49 10.34 -2.63
CA LEU A 76 -4.24 10.12 -1.40
C LEU A 76 -4.49 8.63 -1.28
N GLY A 77 -4.18 8.07 -0.13
CA GLY A 77 -4.43 6.66 0.14
C GLY A 77 -4.75 6.43 1.60
N GLY A 78 -4.85 5.15 1.96
CA GLY A 78 -5.62 4.74 3.12
C GLY A 78 -7.00 4.27 2.67
N GLY A 79 -7.86 3.91 3.60
CA GLY A 79 -9.11 3.26 3.21
C GLY A 79 -8.87 1.77 2.91
N ARG A 80 -8.25 1.04 3.85
CA ARG A 80 -8.02 -0.42 3.77
C ARG A 80 -9.30 -1.23 3.98
N ARG A 81 -10.39 -0.57 4.38
CA ARG A 81 -11.64 -1.23 4.63
C ARG A 81 -12.25 -1.79 3.34
N GLU A 82 -12.54 -3.07 3.35
CA GLU A 82 -13.32 -3.71 2.28
C GLU A 82 -14.79 -3.30 2.35
N ARG A 83 -15.52 -3.57 1.26
CA ARG A 83 -16.97 -3.33 1.15
C ARG A 83 -17.74 -3.96 2.32
N ASP A 84 -17.30 -5.12 2.78
CA ASP A 84 -17.99 -5.90 3.81
C ASP A 84 -17.52 -5.54 5.24
N GLY A 85 -16.68 -4.50 5.37
CA GLY A 85 -16.27 -3.92 6.63
C GLY A 85 -15.04 -4.56 7.29
N GLY A 86 -14.42 -5.55 6.63
CA GLY A 86 -13.16 -6.18 7.02
C GLY A 86 -11.91 -5.36 6.66
N TYR A 87 -10.75 -5.81 7.13
CA TYR A 87 -9.44 -5.29 6.72
C TYR A 87 -8.84 -6.22 5.68
N ALA A 88 -8.37 -5.67 4.57
CA ALA A 88 -7.86 -6.41 3.40
C ALA A 88 -6.47 -7.05 3.59
N PHE A 89 -6.24 -7.70 4.74
CA PHE A 89 -5.04 -8.49 5.00
C PHE A 89 -5.21 -9.89 4.44
N GLY A 90 -4.27 -10.32 3.61
CA GLY A 90 -4.32 -11.62 2.94
C GLY A 90 -5.03 -11.59 1.59
N ASP A 91 -5.65 -10.46 1.22
CA ASP A 91 -6.18 -10.24 -0.12
C ASP A 91 -5.03 -9.95 -1.09
N ASP A 92 -4.89 -10.80 -2.10
CA ASP A 92 -3.90 -10.70 -3.17
C ASP A 92 -4.55 -10.54 -4.56
N ASP A 93 -5.80 -10.06 -4.56
CA ASP A 93 -6.65 -9.87 -5.72
C ASP A 93 -6.32 -8.62 -6.56
N ASP A 94 -5.24 -7.89 -6.23
CA ASP A 94 -4.68 -6.76 -7.00
C ASP A 94 -4.40 -7.07 -8.50
N SER A 95 -4.57 -8.33 -8.93
CA SER A 95 -4.49 -8.76 -10.33
C SER A 95 -5.84 -8.80 -11.06
N THR A 96 -6.95 -8.55 -10.36
CA THR A 96 -8.28 -8.37 -10.92
C THR A 96 -8.78 -6.99 -10.56
N CYS A 97 -8.85 -6.08 -11.53
CA CYS A 97 -9.65 -4.88 -11.32
C CYS A 97 -11.11 -5.32 -11.28
N ASP A 98 -11.76 -5.14 -10.13
CA ASP A 98 -13.20 -5.39 -9.98
C ASP A 98 -13.96 -4.69 -11.12
N GLY A 99 -14.75 -5.46 -11.86
CA GLY A 99 -15.59 -4.99 -12.97
C GLY A 99 -16.89 -4.36 -12.52
#